data_AF-A0A7V9QKW9-F1
#
_entry.id   AF-A0A7V9QKW9-F1
#
_cell.length_a   1.000
_cell.length_b   1.000
_cell.length_c   1.000
_cell.angle_alpha   90.00
_cell.angle_beta   90.00
_cell.angle_gamma   90.00
#
_symmetry.space_group_name_H-M   'P 1'
#
loop_
_entity.id
_entity.type
_entity.pdbx_description
1 polymer ?
#
loop_
_entity_poly.entity_id
_entity_poly.type
_entity_poly.pdbx_seq_one_letter_code
_entity_poly.pdbx_strand_id
1 'polypeptide(L)'
;MAGTAAVNIPYMDVPWALWAAPGLALVVALLVLWSYRRRALRLRRLASSELLARLVPPTATRIPWQRALIQFAAVLCAGIAYAGPRWGTEQTLERGSGVDMVLALDASLSMLATDARPNRLERMKEESRRLLALSTGDRVGLLAFAGRSYILTPLTVDRGALELFLDNLDPSVVGQAGSSLSRAIRQGTDLLVATQTTSDRALIIMSDGEAFEPPEEVIAAAAHAAEAGVTVIAVGFGTEKGSTIPVRTAQGTQAKRDENGQIVTTHYTPNLLKDAVTAAHGVFIDAAATDKAVRIRGALALLRKQARATESETARRARFQLFLIPALLLVLLDSVLSTRRGRTKRAPAAATATALAFLLLVIPTRARAETGDDADQLYRSARYPEAAAAYQREIQEHADSPRLEFNLGTSLMQAGQLDEAIAALERAATSTGSAELRYNALYNLGLAYLRQARDAKADQQTSAYASSAEAYKRALQLRPSEVAAKWNYELASEEKSKSSGGGASQQQQQQQQQEKQQPKSGALDKRQAEQLLSSAQREERDVQAKKQKENQPERPPAGKDW
;
A
#
# COMPACT_ATOMS: atom_id res chain seq x y z
N MET A 1 -11.11 0.66 -42.34
CA MET A 1 -10.78 2.05 -41.94
C MET A 1 -9.30 2.09 -41.62
N ALA A 2 -8.55 2.85 -42.40
CA ALA A 2 -7.09 2.91 -42.33
C ALA A 2 -6.65 3.46 -40.98
N GLY A 3 -5.93 2.65 -40.20
CA GLY A 3 -5.22 3.11 -39.02
C GLY A 3 -4.15 4.10 -39.47
N THR A 4 -4.36 5.38 -39.21
CA THR A 4 -3.31 6.40 -39.29
C THR A 4 -2.21 5.95 -38.33
N ALA A 5 -1.13 5.38 -38.88
CA ALA A 5 0.06 5.07 -38.13
C ALA A 5 0.55 6.38 -37.50
N ALA A 6 0.31 6.54 -36.20
CA ALA A 6 0.84 7.66 -35.45
C ALA A 6 2.35 7.67 -35.68
N VAL A 7 2.84 8.71 -36.35
CA VAL A 7 4.27 8.90 -36.58
C VAL A 7 4.89 8.94 -35.19
N ASN A 8 5.68 7.91 -34.88
CA ASN A 8 6.28 7.71 -33.57
C ASN A 8 7.47 8.67 -33.46
N ILE A 9 7.18 9.96 -33.28
CA ILE A 9 8.20 11.01 -33.19
C ILE A 9 9.00 10.74 -31.91
N PRO A 10 10.33 10.52 -32.01
CA PRO A 10 11.16 10.30 -30.83
C PRO A 10 11.10 11.53 -29.93
N TYR A 11 10.73 11.33 -28.67
CA TYR A 11 10.79 12.37 -27.66
C TYR A 11 12.22 12.46 -27.13
N MET A 12 12.69 13.67 -26.86
CA MET A 12 14.04 13.93 -26.36
C MET A 12 13.96 14.78 -25.10
N ASP A 13 14.64 14.36 -24.04
CA ASP A 13 14.61 15.06 -22.75
C ASP A 13 15.30 16.44 -22.85
N VAL A 14 16.31 16.57 -23.71
CA VAL A 14 17.06 17.83 -23.91
C VAL A 14 17.20 18.18 -25.42
N PRO A 15 16.18 18.80 -26.04
CA PRO A 15 16.15 19.03 -27.49
C PRO A 15 17.23 20.01 -27.99
N TRP A 16 17.69 20.93 -27.14
CA TRP A 16 18.77 21.87 -27.50
C TRP A 16 20.12 21.17 -27.74
N ALA A 17 20.32 19.97 -27.17
CA ALA A 17 21.54 19.19 -27.36
C ALA A 17 21.75 18.80 -28.83
N LEU A 18 20.68 18.64 -29.61
CA LEU A 18 20.78 18.37 -31.06
C LEU A 18 21.42 19.51 -31.85
N TRP A 19 21.22 20.75 -31.42
CA TRP A 19 21.81 21.93 -32.06
C TRP A 19 23.23 22.20 -31.54
N ALA A 20 23.47 21.93 -30.25
CA ALA A 20 24.78 22.11 -29.64
C ALA A 20 25.81 21.04 -30.05
N ALA A 21 25.38 19.79 -30.25
CA ALA A 21 26.24 18.66 -30.60
C ALA A 21 27.08 18.87 -31.88
N PRO A 22 26.52 19.28 -33.05
CA PRO A 22 27.31 19.51 -34.25
C PRO A 22 28.29 20.69 -34.09
N GLY A 23 27.91 21.73 -33.35
CA GLY A 23 28.79 22.86 -33.03
C GLY A 23 29.99 22.43 -32.20
N LEU A 24 29.76 21.66 -31.13
CA LEU A 24 30.81 21.11 -30.29
C LEU A 24 31.70 20.13 -31.07
N ALA A 25 31.11 19.26 -31.89
CA ALA A 25 31.84 18.32 -32.72
C ALA A 25 32.77 19.03 -33.72
N LEU A 26 32.31 20.13 -34.33
CA LEU A 26 33.11 20.95 -35.24
C LEU A 26 34.28 21.63 -34.50
N VAL A 27 34.03 22.21 -33.31
CA VAL A 27 35.07 22.83 -32.49
C VAL A 27 36.15 21.82 -32.12
N VAL A 28 35.77 20.62 -31.67
CA VAL A 28 36.72 19.55 -31.34
C VAL A 28 37.54 19.15 -32.57
N ALA A 29 36.89 18.94 -33.72
CA ALA A 29 37.58 18.61 -34.98
C ALA A 29 38.57 19.71 -35.40
N LEU A 30 38.19 20.98 -35.30
CA LEU A 30 39.07 22.12 -35.60
C LEU A 30 40.24 22.22 -34.62
N LEU A 31 40.03 21.99 -33.32
CA LEU A 31 41.10 21.97 -32.32
C LEU A 31 42.10 20.86 -32.59
N VAL A 32 41.64 19.67 -32.99
CA VAL A 32 42.52 18.59 -33.44
C VAL A 32 43.35 19.04 -34.63
N LEU A 33 42.72 19.50 -35.72
CA LEU A 33 43.43 19.97 -36.92
C LEU A 33 44.43 21.09 -36.59
N TRP A 34 44.05 22.01 -35.72
CA TRP A 34 44.89 23.12 -35.25
C TRP A 34 46.08 22.64 -34.41
N SER A 35 45.89 21.67 -33.52
CA SER A 35 46.98 21.08 -32.72
C SER A 35 48.03 20.42 -33.62
N TYR A 36 47.60 19.71 -34.68
CA TYR A 36 48.49 19.12 -35.68
C TYR A 36 49.17 20.17 -36.54
N ARG A 37 48.47 21.23 -36.95
CA ARG A 37 49.07 22.38 -37.67
C ARG A 37 50.12 23.08 -36.81
N ARG A 38 49.83 23.37 -35.55
CA ARG A 38 50.80 23.98 -34.61
C ARG A 38 51.99 23.06 -34.34
N ARG A 39 51.78 21.75 -34.25
CA ARG A 39 52.88 20.77 -34.14
C ARG A 39 53.76 20.80 -35.39
N ALA A 40 53.18 20.79 -36.58
CA ALA A 40 53.93 20.87 -37.83
C ALA A 40 54.71 22.20 -37.95
N LEU A 41 54.12 23.33 -37.57
CA LEU A 41 54.78 24.64 -37.55
C LEU A 41 55.92 24.69 -36.53
N ARG A 42 55.76 24.12 -35.33
CA ARG A 42 56.83 24.04 -34.32
C ARG A 42 57.99 23.17 -34.79
N LEU A 43 57.69 22.02 -35.41
CA LEU A 43 58.71 21.14 -35.97
C LEU A 43 59.53 21.83 -37.06
N ARG A 44 58.89 22.60 -37.95
CA ARG A 44 59.56 23.41 -38.99
C ARG A 44 60.48 24.50 -38.43
N ARG A 45 60.28 24.95 -37.19
CA ARG A 45 61.17 25.91 -36.51
C ARG A 45 62.40 25.27 -35.89
N LEU A 46 62.38 23.95 -35.64
CA LEU A 46 63.44 23.22 -34.92
C LEU A 46 64.48 22.58 -35.85
N ALA A 47 64.12 22.32 -37.11
CA ALA A 47 65.03 21.68 -38.07
C ALA A 47 64.64 22.00 -39.53
N SER A 48 65.60 21.87 -40.45
CA SER A 48 65.37 22.01 -41.89
C SER A 48 64.45 20.90 -42.44
N SER A 49 63.80 21.16 -43.58
CA SER A 49 62.84 20.24 -44.20
C SER A 49 63.42 18.85 -44.48
N GLU A 50 64.70 18.76 -44.81
CA GLU A 50 65.41 17.51 -45.11
C GLU A 50 65.72 16.68 -43.85
N LEU A 51 66.15 17.33 -42.76
CA LEU A 51 66.40 16.69 -41.47
C LEU A 51 65.10 16.18 -40.84
N LEU A 52 64.01 16.96 -40.93
CA LEU A 52 62.69 16.55 -40.48
C LEU A 52 62.15 15.33 -41.23
N ALA A 53 62.37 15.25 -42.53
CA ALA A 53 61.93 14.10 -43.33
C ALA A 53 62.66 12.80 -42.95
N ARG A 54 63.88 12.88 -42.41
CA ARG A 54 64.67 11.74 -41.95
C ARG A 54 64.42 11.37 -40.49
N LEU A 55 64.20 12.35 -39.61
CA LEU A 55 64.08 12.15 -38.15
C LEU A 55 62.64 11.96 -37.67
N VAL A 56 61.65 12.49 -38.40
CA VAL A 56 60.25 12.49 -37.99
C VAL A 56 59.43 11.61 -38.95
N PRO A 57 58.62 10.66 -38.44
CA PRO A 57 57.75 9.87 -39.30
C PRO A 57 56.84 10.77 -40.15
N PRO A 58 56.61 10.45 -41.45
CA PRO A 58 55.77 11.26 -42.34
C PRO A 58 54.32 11.43 -41.83
N THR A 59 53.90 10.55 -40.92
CA THR A 59 52.62 10.60 -40.22
C THR A 59 52.51 11.68 -39.13
N ALA A 60 53.63 12.22 -38.65
CA ALA A 60 53.65 13.28 -37.62
C ALA A 60 53.59 14.69 -38.22
N THR A 61 53.82 14.82 -39.53
CA THR A 61 53.68 16.06 -40.30
C THR A 61 52.41 16.10 -41.16
N ARG A 62 51.78 14.95 -41.46
CA ARG A 62 50.47 14.90 -42.13
C ARG A 62 49.33 15.22 -41.18
N ILE A 63 48.43 16.11 -41.60
CA ILE A 63 47.19 16.44 -40.90
C ILE A 63 46.24 15.23 -41.02
N PRO A 64 45.85 14.58 -39.91
CA PRO A 64 45.03 13.38 -39.98
C PRO A 64 43.56 13.75 -40.04
N TRP A 65 43.06 14.15 -41.22
CA TRP A 65 41.65 14.48 -41.43
C TRP A 65 40.71 13.34 -41.02
N GLN A 66 41.15 12.08 -41.19
CA GLN A 66 40.42 10.88 -40.73
C GLN A 66 40.18 10.88 -39.20
N ARG A 67 41.12 11.40 -38.40
CA ARG A 67 40.97 11.46 -36.94
C ARG A 67 40.03 12.58 -36.51
N ALA A 68 40.12 13.73 -37.19
CA ALA A 68 39.15 14.81 -37.01
C ALA A 68 37.73 14.33 -37.33
N LEU A 69 37.58 13.49 -38.38
CA LEU A 69 36.29 12.89 -38.73
C LEU A 69 35.80 11.87 -37.69
N ILE A 70 36.67 11.00 -37.18
CA ILE A 70 36.32 10.02 -36.13
C ILE A 70 35.88 10.74 -34.85
N GLN A 71 36.60 11.78 -34.41
CA GLN A 71 36.24 12.54 -33.22
C GLN A 71 34.96 13.37 -33.43
N PHE A 72 34.76 13.92 -34.62
CA PHE A 72 33.51 14.59 -34.99
C PHE A 72 32.31 13.63 -34.86
N ALA A 73 32.41 12.44 -35.46
CA ALA A 73 31.37 11.42 -35.38
C ALA A 73 31.14 10.95 -33.93
N ALA A 74 32.19 10.79 -33.13
CA ALA A 74 32.08 10.38 -31.72
C ALA A 74 31.32 11.42 -30.88
N VAL A 75 31.66 12.70 -31.01
CA VAL A 75 31.01 13.80 -30.27
C VAL A 75 29.56 13.98 -30.72
N LEU A 76 29.28 13.81 -32.02
CA LEU A 76 27.93 13.86 -32.54
C LEU A 76 27.06 12.73 -31.95
N CYS A 77 27.54 11.49 -31.96
CA CYS A 77 26.84 10.35 -31.36
C CYS A 77 26.65 10.53 -29.85
N ALA A 78 27.66 11.03 -29.13
CA ALA A 78 27.55 11.33 -27.70
C ALA A 78 26.53 12.43 -27.42
N GLY A 79 26.46 13.47 -28.26
CA GLY A 79 25.46 14.54 -28.16
C GLY A 79 24.04 14.04 -28.39
N ILE A 80 23.84 13.14 -29.36
CA ILE A 80 22.53 12.48 -29.57
C ILE A 80 22.20 11.57 -28.39
N ALA A 81 23.17 10.84 -27.82
CA ALA A 81 22.94 10.06 -26.62
C ALA A 81 22.53 10.93 -25.43
N TYR A 82 23.19 12.08 -25.25
CA TYR A 82 22.88 13.06 -24.21
C TYR A 82 21.49 13.70 -24.41
N ALA A 83 21.06 13.88 -25.66
CA ALA A 83 19.70 14.31 -25.99
C ALA A 83 18.61 13.37 -25.44
N GLY A 84 18.99 12.14 -25.08
CA GLY A 84 18.10 11.17 -24.45
C GLY A 84 16.96 10.75 -25.36
N PRO A 85 17.22 10.12 -26.53
CA PRO A 85 16.16 9.70 -27.42
C PRO A 85 15.32 8.59 -26.79
N ARG A 86 14.01 8.82 -26.70
CA ARG A 86 13.04 7.88 -26.12
C ARG A 86 12.01 7.48 -27.16
N TRP A 87 11.91 6.19 -27.42
CA TRP A 87 10.89 5.64 -28.31
C TRP A 87 10.55 4.18 -27.99
N GLY A 88 9.34 3.77 -28.37
CA GLY A 88 8.75 2.50 -28.00
C GLY A 88 8.00 2.57 -26.67
N THR A 89 6.97 1.73 -26.56
CA THR A 89 6.16 1.57 -25.35
C THR A 89 6.78 0.49 -24.48
N GLU A 90 7.09 0.83 -23.24
CA GLU A 90 7.37 -0.16 -22.21
C GLU A 90 6.12 -0.20 -21.35
N GLN A 91 5.34 -1.28 -21.48
CA GLN A 91 4.28 -1.53 -20.52
C GLN A 91 4.97 -1.96 -19.24
N THR A 92 5.34 -1.01 -18.40
CA THR A 92 5.59 -1.31 -16.99
C THR A 92 4.29 -1.88 -16.45
N LEU A 93 4.24 -3.19 -16.31
CA LEU A 93 3.27 -3.89 -15.47
C LEU A 93 3.59 -3.48 -14.01
N GLU A 94 3.38 -2.22 -13.68
CA GLU A 94 3.11 -1.86 -12.31
C GLU A 94 1.84 -2.62 -11.97
N ARG A 95 1.97 -3.64 -11.12
CA ARG A 95 0.85 -4.35 -10.51
C ARG A 95 -0.08 -3.26 -10.02
N GLY A 96 -1.24 -3.13 -10.67
CA GLY A 96 -2.12 -1.99 -10.49
C GLY A 96 -2.31 -1.73 -9.00
N SER A 97 -2.06 -0.49 -8.58
CA SER A 97 -2.53 -0.04 -7.28
C SER A 97 -4.00 -0.42 -7.15
N GLY A 98 -4.34 -1.13 -6.08
CA GLY A 98 -5.72 -1.37 -5.70
C GLY A 98 -6.48 -0.04 -5.68
N VAL A 99 -7.78 -0.04 -5.94
CA VAL A 99 -8.59 1.17 -5.69
C VAL A 99 -8.67 1.36 -4.18
N ASP A 100 -8.47 2.59 -3.72
CA ASP A 100 -8.82 2.95 -2.35
C ASP A 100 -10.29 3.36 -2.36
N MET A 101 -11.14 2.59 -1.68
CA MET A 101 -12.56 2.90 -1.63
C MET A 101 -13.09 2.97 -0.22
N VAL A 102 -14.03 3.89 0.01
CA VAL A 102 -14.78 3.97 1.27
C VAL A 102 -16.24 3.65 0.98
N LEU A 103 -16.77 2.65 1.68
CA LEU A 103 -18.21 2.35 1.68
C LEU A 103 -18.87 3.17 2.80
N ALA A 104 -19.59 4.21 2.42
CA ALA A 104 -20.44 4.99 3.31
C ALA A 104 -21.84 4.37 3.33
N LEU A 105 -22.15 3.69 4.43
CA LEU A 105 -23.33 2.85 4.63
C LEU A 105 -24.36 3.59 5.49
N ASP A 106 -25.56 3.79 4.96
CA ASP A 106 -26.67 4.34 5.72
C ASP A 106 -27.21 3.29 6.71
N ALA A 107 -27.16 3.63 7.99
CA ALA A 107 -27.67 2.84 9.10
C ALA A 107 -28.75 3.62 9.88
N SER A 108 -29.46 4.52 9.22
CA SER A 108 -30.64 5.18 9.77
C SER A 108 -31.81 4.19 9.92
N LEU A 109 -32.83 4.60 10.69
CA LEU A 109 -34.00 3.76 10.95
C LEU A 109 -34.82 3.45 9.68
N SER A 110 -34.79 4.31 8.66
CA SER A 110 -35.49 4.07 7.38
C SER A 110 -34.96 2.83 6.66
N MET A 111 -33.68 2.48 6.88
CA MET A 111 -33.06 1.29 6.30
C MET A 111 -33.61 -0.03 6.87
N LEU A 112 -34.39 0.00 7.96
CA LEU A 112 -35.13 -1.17 8.46
C LEU A 112 -36.44 -1.45 7.71
N ALA A 113 -36.85 -0.56 6.79
CA ALA A 113 -38.03 -0.78 5.95
C ALA A 113 -37.91 -2.06 5.11
N THR A 114 -39.06 -2.69 4.84
CA THR A 114 -39.15 -4.06 4.28
C THR A 114 -39.59 -4.10 2.81
N ASP A 115 -39.56 -2.95 2.13
CA ASP A 115 -39.80 -2.85 0.68
C ASP A 115 -38.69 -3.52 -0.15
N ALA A 116 -37.50 -3.71 0.43
CA ALA A 116 -36.51 -4.68 -0.02
C ALA A 116 -36.41 -5.81 1.00
N ARG A 117 -36.59 -7.07 0.59
CA ARG A 117 -36.49 -8.22 1.53
C ARG A 117 -35.03 -8.57 1.83
N PRO A 118 -34.67 -8.91 3.09
CA PRO A 118 -35.54 -8.88 4.27
C PRO A 118 -35.81 -7.45 4.80
N ASN A 119 -34.83 -6.55 4.73
CA ASN A 119 -35.00 -5.10 4.84
C ASN A 119 -33.92 -4.39 3.98
N ARG A 120 -34.01 -3.06 3.81
CA ARG A 120 -33.04 -2.29 3.00
C ARG A 120 -31.61 -2.45 3.51
N LEU A 121 -31.40 -2.44 4.83
CA LEU A 121 -30.09 -2.56 5.48
C LEU A 121 -29.42 -3.91 5.18
N GLU A 122 -30.14 -5.01 5.34
CA GLU A 122 -29.63 -6.35 5.06
C GLU A 122 -29.36 -6.53 3.57
N ARG A 123 -30.21 -5.98 2.70
CA ARG A 123 -29.96 -5.97 1.26
C ARG A 123 -28.71 -5.16 0.92
N MET A 124 -28.51 -4.02 1.57
CA MET A 124 -27.30 -3.20 1.41
C MET A 124 -26.05 -3.98 1.86
N LYS A 125 -26.07 -4.62 3.04
CA LYS A 125 -24.98 -5.49 3.52
C LYS A 125 -24.64 -6.60 2.52
N GLU A 126 -25.65 -7.25 1.93
CA GLU A 126 -25.45 -8.28 0.92
C GLU A 126 -24.74 -7.73 -0.33
N GLU A 127 -25.17 -6.57 -0.84
CA GLU A 127 -24.49 -5.91 -1.97
C GLU A 127 -23.07 -5.47 -1.61
N SER A 128 -22.84 -4.98 -0.38
CA SER A 128 -21.49 -4.66 0.11
C SER A 128 -20.61 -5.90 0.14
N ARG A 129 -21.07 -7.03 0.69
CA ARG A 129 -20.32 -8.30 0.70
C ARG A 129 -20.01 -8.79 -0.72
N ARG A 130 -20.99 -8.70 -1.65
CA ARG A 130 -20.77 -9.00 -3.07
C ARG A 130 -19.68 -8.12 -3.67
N LEU A 131 -19.71 -6.81 -3.40
CA LEU A 131 -18.69 -5.89 -3.89
C LEU A 131 -17.31 -6.22 -3.31
N LEU A 132 -17.20 -6.47 -1.99
CA LEU A 132 -15.95 -6.88 -1.35
C LEU A 132 -15.38 -8.16 -1.98
N ALA A 133 -16.24 -9.10 -2.39
CA ALA A 133 -15.80 -10.31 -3.08
C ALA A 133 -15.24 -10.07 -4.49
N LEU A 134 -15.74 -9.04 -5.19
CA LEU A 134 -15.29 -8.67 -6.54
C LEU A 134 -14.05 -7.75 -6.53
N SER A 135 -13.74 -7.14 -5.39
CA SER A 135 -12.67 -6.14 -5.24
C SER A 135 -11.39 -6.73 -4.64
N THR A 136 -10.93 -7.87 -5.18
CA THR A 136 -9.70 -8.53 -4.70
C THR A 136 -8.46 -7.65 -4.87
N GLY A 137 -7.80 -7.31 -3.76
CA GLY A 137 -6.59 -6.48 -3.74
C GLY A 137 -6.83 -4.98 -3.65
N ASP A 138 -8.09 -4.53 -3.59
CA ASP A 138 -8.44 -3.14 -3.33
C ASP A 138 -8.48 -2.89 -1.80
N ARG A 139 -8.15 -1.66 -1.37
CA ARG A 139 -8.26 -1.28 0.05
C ARG A 139 -9.62 -0.66 0.29
N VAL A 140 -10.35 -1.18 1.26
CA VAL A 140 -11.71 -0.74 1.57
C VAL A 140 -11.76 -0.21 3.00
N GLY A 141 -12.35 0.96 3.17
CA GLY A 141 -12.75 1.52 4.46
C GLY A 141 -14.27 1.41 4.61
N LEU A 142 -14.74 1.24 5.83
CA LEU A 142 -16.17 1.24 6.16
C LEU A 142 -16.50 2.47 6.99
N LEU A 143 -17.52 3.20 6.56
CA LEU A 143 -18.09 4.32 7.27
C LEU A 143 -19.59 4.03 7.41
N ALA A 144 -20.12 4.13 8.62
CA ALA A 144 -21.56 4.07 8.85
C ALA A 144 -22.07 5.46 9.21
N PHE A 145 -23.27 5.80 8.72
CA PHE A 145 -23.88 7.08 9.04
C PHE A 145 -25.39 6.99 9.26
N ALA A 146 -25.88 7.91 10.08
CA ALA A 146 -27.29 8.22 10.30
C ALA A 146 -27.32 9.71 10.68
N GLY A 147 -27.78 10.07 11.89
CA GLY A 147 -27.68 11.44 12.41
C GLY A 147 -26.25 11.89 12.74
N ARG A 148 -25.25 11.01 12.63
CA ARG A 148 -23.79 11.27 12.66
C ARG A 148 -23.10 10.26 11.75
N SER A 149 -21.85 10.51 11.40
CA SER A 149 -21.01 9.58 10.64
C SER A 149 -19.85 9.07 11.51
N TYR A 150 -19.55 7.77 11.40
CA TYR A 150 -18.49 7.09 12.14
C TYR A 150 -17.69 6.20 11.20
N ILE A 151 -16.37 6.28 11.28
CA ILE A 151 -15.47 5.34 10.58
C ILE A 151 -15.47 4.05 11.41
N LEU A 152 -16.01 2.98 10.83
CA LEU A 152 -15.99 1.64 11.44
C LEU A 152 -14.64 0.97 11.21
N THR A 153 -14.08 1.15 10.02
CA THR A 153 -12.80 0.55 9.64
C THR A 153 -12.02 1.52 8.76
N PRO A 154 -10.75 1.82 9.08
CA PRO A 154 -9.85 2.47 8.14
C PRO A 154 -9.66 1.65 6.86
N LEU A 155 -9.00 2.23 5.85
CA LEU A 155 -8.68 1.53 4.60
C LEU A 155 -7.83 0.28 4.87
N THR A 156 -8.37 -0.89 4.53
CA THR A 156 -7.71 -2.19 4.72
C THR A 156 -8.00 -3.15 3.56
N VAL A 157 -7.09 -4.11 3.34
CA VAL A 157 -7.32 -5.25 2.43
C VAL A 157 -7.94 -6.45 3.15
N ASP A 158 -8.05 -6.40 4.49
CA ASP A 158 -8.55 -7.50 5.30
C ASP A 158 -10.08 -7.61 5.18
N ARG A 159 -10.51 -8.53 4.32
CA ARG A 159 -11.92 -8.84 4.10
C ARG A 159 -12.61 -9.38 5.35
N GLY A 160 -11.91 -10.16 6.19
CA GLY A 160 -12.51 -10.72 7.40
C GLY A 160 -12.86 -9.64 8.41
N ALA A 161 -11.99 -8.63 8.56
CA ALA A 161 -12.29 -7.46 9.39
C ALA A 161 -13.51 -6.69 8.87
N LEU A 162 -13.57 -6.43 7.55
CA LEU A 162 -14.69 -5.73 6.92
C LEU A 162 -16.02 -6.49 7.09
N GLU A 163 -16.01 -7.81 6.94
CA GLU A 163 -17.19 -8.67 7.14
C GLU A 163 -17.67 -8.63 8.59
N LEU A 164 -16.77 -8.66 9.58
CA LEU A 164 -17.13 -8.56 11.00
C LEU A 164 -17.85 -7.23 11.33
N PHE A 165 -17.42 -6.11 10.76
CA PHE A 165 -18.08 -4.82 10.96
C PHE A 165 -19.42 -4.73 10.22
N LEU A 166 -19.53 -5.32 9.02
CA LEU A 166 -20.80 -5.41 8.29
C LEU A 166 -21.83 -6.26 9.02
N ASP A 167 -21.42 -7.38 9.62
CA ASP A 167 -22.31 -8.27 10.37
C ASP A 167 -22.92 -7.56 11.58
N ASN A 168 -22.11 -6.77 12.29
CA ASN A 168 -22.51 -6.02 13.48
C ASN A 168 -23.12 -4.64 13.19
N LEU A 169 -23.27 -4.25 11.92
CA LEU A 169 -23.86 -2.97 11.56
C LEU A 169 -25.37 -2.98 11.86
N ASP A 170 -25.78 -2.20 12.85
CA ASP A 170 -27.16 -2.03 13.27
C ASP A 170 -27.45 -0.54 13.56
N PRO A 171 -28.69 -0.03 13.30
CA PRO A 171 -29.03 1.36 13.57
C PRO A 171 -28.82 1.81 15.03
N SER A 172 -28.85 0.88 15.99
CA SER A 172 -28.56 1.16 17.40
C SER A 172 -27.11 1.57 17.65
N VAL A 173 -26.17 1.17 16.79
CA VAL A 173 -24.73 1.46 16.93
C VAL A 173 -24.41 2.93 16.64
N VAL A 174 -25.16 3.57 15.75
CA VAL A 174 -24.90 4.98 15.34
C VAL A 174 -25.43 5.99 16.37
N GLY A 175 -26.27 5.55 17.32
CA GLY A 175 -26.65 6.28 18.55
C GLY A 175 -27.49 7.56 18.37
N GLN A 176 -27.49 8.18 17.18
CA GLN A 176 -28.27 9.38 16.86
C GLN A 176 -29.14 9.16 15.63
N ALA A 177 -30.44 9.38 15.79
CA ALA A 177 -31.41 9.34 14.69
C ALA A 177 -31.19 10.50 13.71
N GLY A 178 -31.51 10.26 12.43
CA GLY A 178 -31.35 11.20 11.32
C GLY A 178 -30.58 10.58 10.16
N SER A 179 -30.30 11.37 9.13
CA SER A 179 -29.41 11.03 8.02
C SER A 179 -28.60 12.28 7.66
N SER A 180 -27.26 12.17 7.71
CA SER A 180 -26.31 13.26 7.42
C SER A 180 -25.33 12.81 6.35
N LEU A 181 -25.80 12.88 5.11
CA LEU A 181 -25.07 12.53 3.91
C LEU A 181 -23.87 13.47 3.69
N SER A 182 -24.04 14.78 3.91
CA SER A 182 -22.98 15.78 3.76
C SER A 182 -21.76 15.48 4.63
N ARG A 183 -21.97 15.04 5.88
CA ARG A 183 -20.91 14.65 6.81
C ARG A 183 -20.29 13.31 6.45
N ALA A 184 -21.08 12.34 6.01
CA ALA A 184 -20.58 11.07 5.52
C ALA A 184 -19.66 11.28 4.30
N ILE A 185 -20.04 12.17 3.38
CA ILE A 185 -19.24 12.53 2.20
C ILE A 185 -17.92 13.17 2.61
N ARG A 186 -17.96 14.20 3.47
CA ARG A 186 -16.74 14.88 3.95
C ARG A 186 -15.80 13.90 4.66
N GLN A 187 -16.30 13.14 5.63
CA GLN A 187 -15.47 12.21 6.40
C GLN A 187 -14.94 11.05 5.56
N GLY A 188 -15.73 10.55 4.60
CA GLY A 188 -15.26 9.54 3.65
C GLY A 188 -14.18 10.07 2.72
N THR A 189 -14.31 11.32 2.28
CA THR A 189 -13.29 12.02 1.47
C THR A 189 -12.01 12.21 2.26
N ASP A 190 -12.09 12.70 3.50
CA ASP A 190 -10.93 12.89 4.38
C ASP A 190 -10.18 11.58 4.61
N LEU A 191 -10.90 10.47 4.82
CA LEU A 191 -10.30 9.14 5.00
C LEU A 191 -9.53 8.67 3.75
N LEU A 192 -10.05 8.97 2.55
CA LEU A 192 -9.39 8.66 1.28
C LEU A 192 -8.16 9.54 1.04
N VAL A 193 -8.29 10.84 1.29
CA VAL A 193 -7.22 11.84 1.06
C VAL A 193 -6.08 11.71 2.07
N ALA A 194 -6.37 11.26 3.29
CA ALA A 194 -5.35 11.02 4.32
C ALA A 194 -4.27 10.00 3.89
N THR A 195 -4.54 9.18 2.88
CA THR A 195 -3.56 8.23 2.34
C THR A 195 -2.66 8.88 1.29
N GLN A 196 -1.34 8.80 1.48
CA GLN A 196 -0.32 9.31 0.55
C GLN A 196 -0.09 8.38 -0.66
N THR A 197 -1.11 7.65 -1.09
CA THR A 197 -1.02 6.70 -2.19
C THR A 197 -1.51 7.32 -3.49
N THR A 198 -0.82 6.97 -4.59
CA THR A 198 -1.18 7.33 -5.98
C THR A 198 -2.30 6.44 -6.54
N SER A 199 -3.11 5.85 -5.66
CA SER A 199 -4.19 4.94 -6.03
C SER A 199 -5.43 5.72 -6.40
N ASP A 200 -6.22 5.21 -7.35
CA ASP A 200 -7.53 5.76 -7.66
C ASP A 200 -8.41 5.71 -6.40
N ARG A 201 -9.14 6.80 -6.12
CA ARG A 201 -9.97 6.95 -4.91
C ARG A 201 -11.44 6.98 -5.25
N ALA A 202 -12.24 6.18 -4.55
CA ALA A 202 -13.69 6.14 -4.75
C ALA A 202 -14.47 6.17 -3.43
N LEU A 203 -15.43 7.08 -3.32
CA LEU A 203 -16.41 7.10 -2.24
C LEU A 203 -17.71 6.49 -2.73
N ILE A 204 -18.16 5.40 -2.11
CA ILE A 204 -19.39 4.70 -2.49
C ILE A 204 -20.42 4.92 -1.38
N ILE A 205 -21.48 5.63 -1.70
CA ILE A 205 -22.57 5.99 -0.80
C ILE A 205 -23.72 5.02 -1.03
N MET A 206 -24.21 4.38 0.02
CA MET A 206 -25.30 3.41 -0.03
C MET A 206 -26.42 3.87 0.90
N SER A 207 -27.53 4.36 0.34
CA SER A 207 -28.62 5.01 1.10
C SER A 207 -29.95 4.95 0.33
N ASP A 208 -31.06 5.18 1.03
CA ASP A 208 -32.35 5.47 0.41
C ASP A 208 -32.51 6.94 -0.03
N GLY A 209 -31.49 7.77 0.25
CA GLY A 209 -31.43 9.17 -0.16
C GLY A 209 -32.33 10.10 0.66
N GLU A 210 -33.00 9.59 1.69
CA GLU A 210 -33.87 10.37 2.56
C GLU A 210 -33.01 11.15 3.56
N ALA A 211 -32.78 12.43 3.27
CA ALA A 211 -32.00 13.32 4.13
C ALA A 211 -32.83 14.50 4.62
N PHE A 212 -32.50 14.97 5.83
CA PHE A 212 -33.16 16.09 6.49
C PHE A 212 -32.27 17.35 6.54
N GLU A 213 -31.18 17.34 5.77
CA GLU A 213 -30.23 18.43 5.66
C GLU A 213 -30.47 19.23 4.36
N PRO A 214 -29.99 20.48 4.29
CA PRO A 214 -30.16 21.30 3.10
C PRO A 214 -29.44 20.68 1.89
N PRO A 215 -30.10 20.52 0.72
CA PRO A 215 -29.50 19.89 -0.45
C PRO A 215 -28.18 20.53 -0.89
N GLU A 216 -28.06 21.85 -0.74
CA GLU A 216 -26.85 22.61 -1.05
C GLU A 216 -25.62 22.13 -0.28
N GLU A 217 -25.77 21.70 0.97
CA GLU A 217 -24.65 21.21 1.78
C GLU A 217 -24.13 19.85 1.30
N VAL A 218 -25.03 19.01 0.82
CA VAL A 218 -24.70 17.69 0.23
C VAL A 218 -23.99 17.88 -1.10
N ILE A 219 -24.53 18.74 -1.95
CA ILE A 219 -23.96 19.07 -3.25
C ILE A 219 -22.57 19.68 -3.08
N ALA A 220 -22.39 20.61 -2.15
CA ALA A 220 -21.09 21.21 -1.84
C ALA A 220 -20.08 20.16 -1.33
N ALA A 221 -20.50 19.24 -0.46
CA ALA A 221 -19.64 18.16 0.00
C ALA A 221 -19.21 17.23 -1.14
N ALA A 222 -20.12 16.93 -2.07
CA ALA A 222 -19.85 16.09 -3.22
C ALA A 222 -18.93 16.77 -4.24
N ALA A 223 -19.11 18.07 -4.48
CA ALA A 223 -18.21 18.88 -5.30
C ALA A 223 -16.79 18.90 -4.71
N HIS A 224 -16.67 19.07 -3.39
CA HIS A 224 -15.38 19.02 -2.70
C HIS A 224 -14.68 17.66 -2.86
N ALA A 225 -15.43 16.55 -2.82
CA ALA A 225 -14.87 15.22 -3.08
C ALA A 225 -14.27 15.11 -4.49
N ALA A 226 -14.95 15.67 -5.51
CA ALA A 226 -14.43 15.68 -6.87
C ALA A 226 -13.18 16.57 -7.02
N GLU A 227 -13.14 17.74 -6.38
CA GLU A 227 -11.94 18.59 -6.34
C GLU A 227 -10.75 17.87 -5.70
N ALA A 228 -11.00 17.01 -4.70
CA ALA A 228 -9.99 16.17 -4.06
C ALA A 228 -9.58 14.93 -4.88
N GLY A 229 -10.11 14.77 -6.10
CA GLY A 229 -9.85 13.63 -6.98
C GLY A 229 -10.51 12.32 -6.53
N VAL A 230 -11.56 12.40 -5.71
CA VAL A 230 -12.35 11.24 -5.26
C VAL A 230 -13.57 11.08 -6.16
N THR A 231 -13.73 9.91 -6.76
CA THR A 231 -14.95 9.61 -7.52
C THR A 231 -16.08 9.20 -6.59
N VAL A 232 -17.22 9.89 -6.66
CA VAL A 232 -18.39 9.55 -5.86
C VAL A 232 -19.32 8.59 -6.63
N ILE A 233 -19.73 7.50 -6.00
CA ILE A 233 -20.70 6.55 -6.54
C ILE A 233 -21.86 6.46 -5.56
N ALA A 234 -23.08 6.83 -5.95
CA ALA A 234 -24.25 6.69 -5.09
C ALA A 234 -25.10 5.48 -5.52
N VAL A 235 -25.55 4.71 -4.54
CA VAL A 235 -26.29 3.47 -4.70
C VAL A 235 -27.58 3.56 -3.90
N GLY A 236 -28.70 3.57 -4.61
CA GLY A 236 -30.03 3.67 -4.03
C GLY A 236 -30.55 2.36 -3.43
N PHE A 237 -31.32 2.47 -2.35
CA PHE A 237 -32.08 1.36 -1.75
C PHE A 237 -33.52 1.79 -1.44
N GLY A 238 -34.46 0.86 -1.58
CA GLY A 238 -35.88 1.11 -1.30
C GLY A 238 -36.73 1.39 -2.54
N THR A 239 -37.95 1.88 -2.29
CA THR A 239 -38.96 2.14 -3.33
C THR A 239 -39.61 3.51 -3.11
N GLU A 240 -39.96 4.18 -4.22
CA GLU A 240 -40.61 5.50 -4.16
C GLU A 240 -42.03 5.43 -3.57
N LYS A 241 -42.70 4.27 -3.67
CA LYS A 241 -44.01 4.01 -3.05
C LYS A 241 -43.97 4.14 -1.52
N GLY A 242 -42.79 3.95 -0.94
CA GLY A 242 -42.54 4.00 0.49
C GLY A 242 -42.97 2.75 1.25
N SER A 243 -42.47 2.62 2.48
CA SER A 243 -42.78 1.52 3.38
C SER A 243 -42.73 1.99 4.83
N THR A 244 -43.45 1.27 5.70
CA THR A 244 -43.36 1.47 7.14
C THR A 244 -42.06 0.89 7.69
N ILE A 245 -41.62 1.45 8.83
CA ILE A 245 -40.39 1.04 9.52
C ILE A 245 -40.77 0.13 10.70
N PRO A 246 -40.40 -1.15 10.71
CA PRO A 246 -40.64 -2.03 11.86
C PRO A 246 -39.65 -1.72 13.00
N VAL A 247 -40.17 -1.53 14.22
CA VAL A 247 -39.40 -1.33 15.45
C VAL A 247 -39.80 -2.40 16.45
N ARG A 248 -38.80 -3.04 17.08
CA ARG A 248 -39.04 -4.00 18.16
C ARG A 248 -39.32 -3.25 19.47
N THR A 249 -40.49 -3.49 20.04
CA THR A 249 -40.87 -3.00 21.37
C THR A 249 -41.09 -4.19 22.32
N ALA A 250 -41.25 -3.93 23.61
CA ALA A 250 -41.54 -4.96 24.61
C ALA A 250 -42.84 -5.75 24.33
N GLN A 251 -43.71 -5.23 23.45
CA GLN A 251 -45.00 -5.80 23.07
C GLN A 251 -44.98 -6.48 21.69
N GLY A 252 -43.82 -6.59 21.04
CA GLY A 252 -43.65 -7.18 19.71
C GLY A 252 -43.08 -6.21 18.67
N THR A 253 -43.15 -6.59 17.39
CA THR A 253 -42.72 -5.71 16.29
C THR A 253 -43.89 -4.81 15.88
N GLN A 254 -43.73 -3.50 16.01
CA GLN A 254 -44.74 -2.50 15.62
C GLN A 254 -44.15 -1.51 14.61
N ALA A 255 -45.00 -0.83 13.84
CA ALA A 255 -44.54 0.24 12.97
C ALA A 255 -44.08 1.46 13.80
N LYS A 256 -42.99 2.09 13.38
CA LYS A 256 -42.51 3.35 13.96
C LYS A 256 -43.61 4.40 13.90
N ARG A 257 -43.80 5.13 14.99
CA ARG A 257 -44.72 6.26 15.07
C ARG A 257 -43.95 7.57 15.33
N ASP A 258 -44.49 8.67 14.84
CA ASP A 258 -43.99 10.01 15.13
C ASP A 258 -44.47 10.50 16.51
N GLU A 259 -44.10 11.74 16.88
CA GLU A 259 -44.51 12.38 18.14
C GLU A 259 -46.05 12.57 18.24
N ASN A 260 -46.74 12.59 17.09
CA ASN A 260 -48.19 12.72 17.00
C ASN A 260 -48.92 11.36 16.99
N GLY A 261 -48.18 10.25 17.10
CA GLY A 261 -48.73 8.89 17.08
C GLY A 261 -49.10 8.36 15.69
N GLN A 262 -48.79 9.08 14.60
CA GLN A 262 -49.01 8.64 13.23
C GLN A 262 -47.90 7.68 12.78
N ILE A 263 -48.23 6.76 11.87
CA ILE A 263 -47.26 5.77 11.36
C ILE A 263 -46.29 6.47 10.41
N VAL A 264 -44.99 6.32 10.67
CA VAL A 264 -43.93 6.86 9.81
C VAL A 264 -43.76 5.97 8.58
N THR A 265 -43.85 6.60 7.40
CA THR A 265 -43.57 5.97 6.10
C THR A 265 -42.32 6.61 5.52
N THR A 266 -41.32 5.80 5.18
CA THR A 266 -40.08 6.24 4.53
C THR A 266 -40.14 5.99 3.03
N HIS A 267 -39.63 6.93 2.25
CA HIS A 267 -39.61 6.87 0.79
C HIS A 267 -38.17 6.87 0.26
N TYR A 268 -37.92 6.14 -0.82
CA TYR A 268 -36.69 6.30 -1.59
C TYR A 268 -36.72 7.63 -2.35
N THR A 269 -35.74 8.51 -2.11
CA THR A 269 -35.65 9.83 -2.75
C THR A 269 -34.37 9.95 -3.59
N PRO A 270 -34.42 9.59 -4.88
CA PRO A 270 -33.22 9.53 -5.73
C PRO A 270 -32.64 10.89 -6.09
N ASN A 271 -33.44 11.97 -6.06
CA ASN A 271 -33.04 13.28 -6.60
C ASN A 271 -31.80 13.85 -5.89
N LEU A 272 -31.78 13.84 -4.57
CA LEU A 272 -30.64 14.34 -3.79
C LEU A 272 -29.35 13.56 -4.10
N LEU A 273 -29.44 12.23 -4.22
CA LEU A 273 -28.31 11.38 -4.58
C LEU A 273 -27.83 11.66 -6.02
N LYS A 274 -28.76 11.89 -6.96
CA LYS A 274 -28.43 12.24 -8.35
C LYS A 274 -27.74 13.60 -8.44
N ASP A 275 -28.23 14.59 -7.70
CA ASP A 275 -27.66 15.93 -7.68
C ASP A 275 -26.24 15.92 -7.08
N ALA A 276 -26.05 15.21 -5.97
CA ALA A 276 -24.73 15.00 -5.36
C ALA A 276 -23.75 14.32 -6.33
N VAL A 277 -24.17 13.24 -6.99
CA VAL A 277 -23.33 12.54 -7.97
C VAL A 277 -23.00 13.42 -9.17
N THR A 278 -23.95 14.22 -9.65
CA THR A 278 -23.74 15.12 -10.79
C THR A 278 -22.69 16.19 -10.47
N ALA A 279 -22.76 16.77 -9.27
CA ALA A 279 -21.78 17.72 -8.78
C ALA A 279 -20.38 17.10 -8.59
N ALA A 280 -20.33 15.81 -8.25
CA ALA A 280 -19.07 15.08 -8.11
C ALA A 280 -18.55 14.44 -9.42
N HIS A 281 -19.23 14.64 -10.56
CA HIS A 281 -18.97 13.93 -11.83
C HIS A 281 -18.89 12.40 -11.68
N GLY A 282 -19.72 11.86 -10.79
CA GLY A 282 -19.70 10.47 -10.35
C GLY A 282 -20.65 9.55 -11.12
N VAL A 283 -20.97 8.39 -10.52
CA VAL A 283 -21.93 7.42 -11.06
C VAL A 283 -23.09 7.17 -10.11
N PHE A 284 -24.31 7.24 -10.62
CA PHE A 284 -25.53 6.95 -9.87
C PHE A 284 -26.08 5.57 -10.26
N ILE A 285 -26.37 4.74 -9.26
CA ILE A 285 -26.95 3.40 -9.42
C ILE A 285 -28.30 3.38 -8.70
N ASP A 286 -29.36 3.29 -9.48
CA ASP A 286 -30.74 3.35 -8.99
C ASP A 286 -31.11 2.14 -8.08
N ALA A 287 -32.08 2.34 -7.18
CA ALA A 287 -32.60 1.28 -6.32
C ALA A 287 -33.22 0.10 -7.09
N ALA A 288 -33.81 0.33 -8.26
CA ALA A 288 -34.35 -0.72 -9.12
C ALA A 288 -33.26 -1.51 -9.88
N ALA A 289 -32.03 -1.02 -9.95
CA ALA A 289 -30.96 -1.69 -10.70
C ALA A 289 -30.61 -3.06 -10.10
N THR A 290 -30.52 -4.08 -10.96
CA THR A 290 -29.98 -5.40 -10.59
C THR A 290 -28.45 -5.38 -10.55
N ASP A 291 -27.88 -6.31 -9.77
CA ASP A 291 -26.43 -6.56 -9.67
C ASP A 291 -25.62 -5.29 -9.39
N LYS A 292 -26.02 -4.56 -8.34
CA LYS A 292 -25.42 -3.26 -7.98
C LYS A 292 -23.91 -3.39 -7.79
N ALA A 293 -23.43 -4.43 -7.11
CA ALA A 293 -22.00 -4.70 -6.92
C ALA A 293 -21.20 -4.76 -8.24
N VAL A 294 -21.74 -5.42 -9.28
CA VAL A 294 -21.09 -5.53 -10.59
C VAL A 294 -21.06 -4.17 -11.30
N ARG A 295 -22.12 -3.37 -11.17
CA ARG A 295 -22.19 -2.01 -11.74
C ARG A 295 -21.20 -1.07 -11.07
N ILE A 296 -21.06 -1.13 -9.74
CA ILE A 296 -20.04 -0.39 -9.00
C ILE A 296 -18.66 -0.79 -9.52
N ARG A 297 -18.40 -2.10 -9.66
CA ARG A 297 -17.12 -2.58 -10.19
C ARG A 297 -16.84 -2.10 -11.61
N GLY A 298 -17.86 -2.09 -12.47
CA GLY A 298 -17.77 -1.54 -13.83
C GLY A 298 -17.41 -0.06 -13.84
N ALA A 299 -18.05 0.75 -12.98
CA ALA A 299 -17.74 2.17 -12.82
C ALA A 299 -16.27 2.38 -12.38
N LEU A 300 -15.81 1.62 -11.37
CA LEU A 300 -14.42 1.67 -10.90
C LEU A 300 -13.40 1.26 -11.99
N ALA A 301 -13.75 0.30 -12.84
CA ALA A 301 -12.88 -0.15 -13.93
C ALA A 301 -12.72 0.90 -15.04
N LEU A 302 -13.73 1.75 -15.27
CA LEU A 302 -13.65 2.85 -16.25
C LEU A 302 -12.69 3.94 -15.77
N LEU A 303 -12.72 4.27 -14.47
CA LEU A 303 -11.78 5.20 -13.85
C LEU A 303 -10.33 4.76 -14.05
N ARG A 304 -10.05 3.48 -13.79
CA ARG A 304 -8.72 2.88 -14.01
C ARG A 304 -8.22 3.04 -15.44
N LYS A 305 -9.09 2.90 -16.43
CA LYS A 305 -8.70 3.04 -17.84
C LYS A 305 -8.34 4.48 -18.20
N GLN A 306 -9.07 5.45 -17.65
CA GLN A 306 -8.80 6.87 -17.89
C GLN A 306 -7.50 7.33 -17.21
N ALA A 307 -7.29 6.97 -15.92
CA ALA A 307 -6.07 7.29 -15.20
C ALA A 307 -4.81 6.72 -15.87
N ARG A 308 -4.86 5.44 -16.28
CA ARG A 308 -3.74 4.79 -16.99
C ARG A 308 -3.48 5.37 -18.38
N ALA A 309 -4.50 5.84 -19.10
CA ALA A 309 -4.29 6.47 -20.39
C ALA A 309 -3.45 7.74 -20.24
N THR A 310 -3.69 8.52 -19.18
CA THR A 310 -2.92 9.71 -18.83
C THR A 310 -1.49 9.38 -18.42
N GLU A 311 -1.27 8.32 -17.62
CA GLU A 311 0.08 7.91 -17.22
C GLU A 311 0.88 7.22 -18.35
N SER A 312 0.21 6.42 -19.18
CA SER A 312 0.85 5.67 -20.27
C SER A 312 1.46 6.57 -21.35
N GLU A 313 1.03 7.83 -21.47
CA GLU A 313 1.68 8.79 -22.36
C GLU A 313 3.10 9.16 -21.92
N THR A 314 3.47 8.95 -20.65
CA THR A 314 4.74 9.42 -20.07
C THR A 314 5.87 8.38 -20.03
N ALA A 315 5.58 7.08 -20.12
CA ALA A 315 6.58 6.02 -19.99
C ALA A 315 7.19 5.58 -21.34
N ARG A 316 7.96 6.46 -22.00
CA ARG A 316 8.78 6.09 -23.18
C ARG A 316 10.15 5.55 -22.74
N ARG A 317 10.53 4.38 -23.28
CA ARG A 317 11.82 3.76 -22.97
C ARG A 317 12.98 4.58 -23.54
N ALA A 318 13.95 4.91 -22.68
CA ALA A 318 15.16 5.60 -23.09
C ALA A 318 16.07 4.66 -23.91
N ARG A 319 16.46 5.09 -25.12
CA ARG A 319 17.30 4.33 -26.05
C ARG A 319 18.63 5.04 -26.36
N PHE A 320 19.11 5.85 -25.44
CA PHE A 320 20.42 6.53 -25.55
C PHE A 320 21.58 5.55 -25.77
N GLN A 321 21.44 4.30 -25.32
CA GLN A 321 22.43 3.22 -25.50
C GLN A 321 22.81 3.00 -26.98
N LEU A 322 21.85 3.13 -27.91
CA LEU A 322 22.08 2.96 -29.35
C LEU A 322 23.07 3.99 -29.91
N PHE A 323 23.18 5.16 -29.29
CA PHE A 323 24.09 6.22 -29.71
C PHE A 323 25.35 6.32 -28.84
N LEU A 324 25.25 5.93 -27.56
CA LEU A 324 26.38 5.92 -26.64
C LEU A 324 27.41 4.83 -27.00
N ILE A 325 26.98 3.63 -27.38
CA ILE A 325 27.88 2.53 -27.72
C ILE A 325 28.76 2.88 -28.94
N PRO A 326 28.21 3.36 -30.08
CA PRO A 326 29.03 3.83 -31.20
C PRO A 326 29.98 4.97 -30.82
N ALA A 327 29.55 5.92 -29.98
CA ALA A 327 30.41 7.01 -29.52
C ALA A 327 31.64 6.50 -28.78
N LEU A 328 31.45 5.56 -27.83
CA LEU A 328 32.53 4.92 -27.09
C LEU A 328 33.46 4.12 -28.02
N LEU A 329 32.90 3.37 -28.97
CA LEU A 329 33.69 2.59 -29.94
C LEU A 329 34.56 3.50 -30.83
N LEU A 330 34.05 4.65 -31.27
CA LEU A 330 34.81 5.61 -32.07
C LEU A 330 35.96 6.25 -31.29
N VAL A 331 35.75 6.58 -30.01
CA VAL A 331 36.84 7.07 -29.12
C VAL A 331 37.90 5.99 -28.91
N LEU A 332 37.48 4.74 -28.68
CA LEU A 332 38.41 3.61 -28.57
C LEU A 332 39.21 3.41 -29.86
N LEU A 333 38.55 3.48 -31.02
CA LEU A 333 39.20 3.37 -32.33
C LEU A 333 40.27 4.46 -32.53
N ASP A 334 39.98 5.71 -32.16
CA ASP A 334 40.97 6.79 -32.23
C ASP A 334 42.17 6.53 -31.31
N SER A 335 41.95 5.97 -30.12
CA SER A 335 43.03 5.63 -29.18
C SER A 335 43.97 4.53 -29.72
N VAL A 336 43.44 3.50 -30.38
CA VAL A 336 44.21 2.40 -30.99
C VAL A 336 44.95 2.88 -32.24
N LEU A 337 44.33 3.73 -33.06
CA LEU A 337 45.00 4.38 -34.19
C LEU A 337 46.12 5.33 -33.73
N SER A 338 46.03 5.87 -32.51
CA SER A 338 47.07 6.71 -31.89
C SER A 338 48.34 5.94 -31.54
N THR A 339 48.17 4.74 -30.99
CA THR A 339 49.26 3.97 -30.36
C THR A 339 50.12 3.19 -31.35
N ARG A 340 49.67 2.99 -32.61
CA ARG A 340 50.47 2.34 -33.67
C ARG A 340 51.64 3.20 -34.21
N ARG A 341 52.07 4.25 -33.53
CA ARG A 341 53.04 5.26 -34.03
C ARG A 341 54.31 5.41 -33.20
N GLY A 342 54.86 4.31 -32.70
CA GLY A 342 56.21 4.26 -32.13
C GLY A 342 56.83 2.89 -32.33
N ARG A 343 57.97 2.83 -33.02
CA ARG A 343 58.67 1.61 -33.39
C ARG A 343 59.29 0.94 -32.16
N THR A 344 58.51 0.17 -31.40
CA THR A 344 59.03 -0.92 -30.55
C THR A 344 58.14 -2.15 -30.72
N LYS A 345 58.77 -3.29 -31.01
CA LYS A 345 58.14 -4.60 -31.25
C LYS A 345 57.62 -5.23 -29.95
N ARG A 346 56.83 -4.50 -29.16
CA ARG A 346 55.99 -5.08 -28.11
C ARG A 346 54.57 -4.59 -28.38
N ALA A 347 53.81 -5.44 -29.04
CA ALA A 347 52.40 -5.24 -29.32
C ALA A 347 51.61 -4.98 -28.02
N PRO A 348 50.48 -4.29 -28.13
CA PRO A 348 49.89 -3.45 -27.09
C PRO A 348 48.94 -4.25 -26.19
N ALA A 349 49.46 -5.24 -25.47
CA ALA A 349 48.64 -6.06 -24.58
C ALA A 349 47.84 -5.21 -23.59
N ALA A 350 48.43 -4.13 -23.08
CA ALA A 350 47.78 -3.24 -22.12
C ALA A 350 46.66 -2.37 -22.72
N ALA A 351 46.80 -1.83 -23.94
CA ALA A 351 45.79 -0.94 -24.53
C ALA A 351 44.62 -1.71 -25.15
N THR A 352 44.87 -2.92 -25.69
CA THR A 352 43.78 -3.83 -26.07
C THR A 352 43.12 -4.41 -24.83
N ALA A 353 43.86 -4.71 -23.75
CA ALA A 353 43.27 -5.20 -22.51
C ALA A 353 42.43 -4.13 -21.79
N THR A 354 42.83 -2.85 -21.77
CA THR A 354 41.99 -1.79 -21.19
C THR A 354 40.75 -1.52 -22.02
N ALA A 355 40.85 -1.53 -23.35
CA ALA A 355 39.68 -1.41 -24.23
C ALA A 355 38.73 -2.61 -24.10
N LEU A 356 39.26 -3.83 -24.01
CA LEU A 356 38.48 -5.06 -23.78
C LEU A 356 37.88 -5.09 -22.37
N ALA A 357 38.61 -4.61 -21.35
CA ALA A 357 38.13 -4.50 -19.98
C ALA A 357 37.03 -3.44 -19.84
N PHE A 358 37.12 -2.32 -20.56
CA PHE A 358 36.05 -1.32 -20.61
C PHE A 358 34.83 -1.84 -21.40
N LEU A 359 35.04 -2.60 -22.48
CA LEU A 359 33.96 -3.28 -23.20
C LEU A 359 33.28 -4.35 -22.32
N LEU A 360 34.05 -5.11 -21.53
CA LEU A 360 33.56 -6.06 -20.52
C LEU A 360 32.86 -5.39 -19.34
N LEU A 361 33.21 -4.14 -19.00
CA LEU A 361 32.53 -3.35 -17.97
C LEU A 361 31.19 -2.75 -18.45
N VAL A 362 31.05 -2.54 -19.77
CA VAL A 362 29.86 -1.95 -20.40
C VAL A 362 28.89 -3.00 -20.92
N ILE A 363 29.33 -4.25 -21.16
CA ILE A 363 28.43 -5.39 -21.19
C ILE A 363 27.94 -5.55 -19.76
N PRO A 364 26.64 -5.40 -19.45
CA PRO A 364 26.16 -5.84 -18.17
C PRO A 364 26.39 -7.35 -18.15
N THR A 365 27.42 -7.81 -17.46
CA THR A 365 27.54 -9.20 -17.06
C THR A 365 26.44 -9.44 -16.02
N ARG A 366 25.20 -9.48 -16.49
CA ARG A 366 24.21 -10.41 -15.94
C ARG A 366 24.50 -11.78 -16.53
N ALA A 367 25.73 -12.25 -16.32
CA ALA A 367 25.98 -13.66 -16.12
C ALA A 367 25.72 -13.93 -14.64
N ARG A 368 24.47 -13.68 -14.19
CA ARG A 368 23.95 -14.43 -13.07
C ARG A 368 23.60 -15.75 -13.71
N ALA A 369 24.53 -16.69 -13.64
CA ALA A 369 24.30 -18.06 -14.04
C ALA A 369 23.01 -18.50 -13.33
N GLU A 370 21.97 -18.74 -14.12
CA GLU A 370 20.78 -19.43 -13.67
C GLU A 370 21.21 -20.80 -13.17
N THR A 371 20.78 -21.15 -11.97
CA THR A 371 20.32 -22.51 -11.63
C THR A 371 19.69 -22.47 -10.24
N GLY A 372 18.48 -21.91 -10.18
CA GLY A 372 17.62 -21.90 -9.01
C GLY A 372 16.77 -20.64 -9.02
N ASP A 373 15.44 -20.79 -9.02
CA ASP A 373 14.54 -19.69 -8.72
C ASP A 373 15.00 -19.05 -7.39
N ASP A 374 15.19 -17.73 -7.37
CA ASP A 374 15.57 -16.96 -6.18
C ASP A 374 14.56 -17.26 -5.05
N ALA A 375 15.03 -17.60 -3.85
CA ALA A 375 14.15 -17.99 -2.74
C ALA A 375 13.11 -16.91 -2.41
N ASP A 376 13.49 -15.63 -2.54
CA ASP A 376 12.59 -14.48 -2.42
C ASP A 376 11.53 -14.47 -3.54
N GLN A 377 11.90 -14.85 -4.76
CA GLN A 377 10.98 -14.92 -5.91
C GLN A 377 9.99 -16.08 -5.78
N LEU A 378 10.45 -17.24 -5.31
CA LEU A 378 9.59 -18.38 -4.98
C LEU A 378 8.56 -18.01 -3.91
N TYR A 379 9.01 -17.33 -2.85
CA TYR A 379 8.11 -16.86 -1.80
C TYR A 379 7.06 -15.87 -2.35
N ARG A 380 7.48 -14.89 -3.15
CA ARG A 380 6.57 -13.89 -3.77
C ARG A 380 5.62 -14.48 -4.80
N SER A 381 5.94 -15.63 -5.38
CA SER A 381 5.07 -16.37 -6.30
C SER A 381 4.17 -17.39 -5.58
N ALA A 382 4.11 -17.35 -4.23
CA ALA A 382 3.34 -18.25 -3.38
C ALA A 382 3.74 -19.73 -3.51
N ARG A 383 4.94 -20.02 -4.03
CA ARG A 383 5.54 -21.36 -4.08
C ARG A 383 6.31 -21.62 -2.78
N TYR A 384 5.58 -21.63 -1.65
CA TYR A 384 6.19 -21.65 -0.31
C TYR A 384 7.05 -22.89 0.02
N PRO A 385 6.66 -24.14 -0.35
CA PRO A 385 7.51 -25.30 -0.10
C PRO A 385 8.85 -25.21 -0.86
N GLU A 386 8.82 -24.70 -2.09
CA GLU A 386 10.01 -24.53 -2.92
C GLU A 386 10.89 -23.39 -2.40
N ALA A 387 10.27 -22.30 -1.94
CA ALA A 387 10.97 -21.21 -1.27
C ALA A 387 11.67 -21.68 0.00
N ALA A 388 11.01 -22.49 0.83
CA ALA A 388 11.61 -23.09 2.02
C ALA A 388 12.83 -23.96 1.66
N ALA A 389 12.71 -24.83 0.65
CA ALA A 389 13.82 -25.64 0.18
C ALA A 389 14.98 -24.80 -0.38
N ALA A 390 14.69 -23.67 -1.03
CA ALA A 390 15.70 -22.73 -1.51
C ALA A 390 16.42 -22.01 -0.35
N TYR A 391 15.67 -21.46 0.62
CA TYR A 391 16.26 -20.85 1.82
C TYR A 391 17.09 -21.85 2.63
N GLN A 392 16.66 -23.10 2.72
CA GLN A 392 17.41 -24.13 3.43
C GLN A 392 18.74 -24.46 2.74
N ARG A 393 18.80 -24.42 1.40
CA ARG A 393 20.06 -24.52 0.64
C ARG A 393 20.95 -23.30 0.88
N GLU A 394 20.38 -22.09 0.84
CA GLU A 394 21.14 -20.86 1.11
C GLU A 394 21.74 -20.85 2.52
N ILE A 395 21.03 -21.37 3.53
CA ILE A 395 21.54 -21.50 4.91
C ILE A 395 22.72 -22.50 4.99
N GLN A 396 22.72 -23.55 4.17
CA GLN A 396 23.84 -24.50 4.11
C GLN A 396 25.10 -23.87 3.51
N GLU A 397 24.94 -22.97 2.53
CA GLU A 397 26.05 -22.25 1.89
C GLU A 397 26.53 -21.06 2.71
N HIS A 398 25.62 -20.43 3.46
CA HIS A 398 25.87 -19.25 4.30
C HIS A 398 25.49 -19.55 5.74
N ALA A 399 26.42 -20.19 6.47
CA ALA A 399 26.25 -20.46 7.89
C ALA A 399 26.01 -19.16 8.68
N ASP A 400 24.98 -19.17 9.52
CA ASP A 400 24.65 -18.11 10.50
C ASP A 400 24.07 -16.81 9.92
N SER A 401 22.96 -16.92 9.18
CA SER A 401 22.15 -15.76 8.79
C SER A 401 20.77 -15.79 9.45
N PRO A 402 20.55 -14.98 10.52
CA PRO A 402 19.26 -14.91 11.20
C PRO A 402 18.09 -14.51 10.29
N ARG A 403 18.39 -13.76 9.23
CA ARG A 403 17.39 -13.35 8.23
C ARG A 403 16.96 -14.53 7.37
N LEU A 404 17.88 -15.39 6.98
CA LEU A 404 17.54 -16.59 6.21
C LEU A 404 16.73 -17.57 7.07
N GLU A 405 17.06 -17.72 8.35
CA GLU A 405 16.26 -18.53 9.29
C GLU A 405 14.84 -17.97 9.48
N PHE A 406 14.70 -16.64 9.60
CA PHE A 406 13.39 -15.99 9.65
C PHE A 406 12.57 -16.22 8.37
N ASN A 407 13.21 -16.07 7.20
CA ASN A 407 12.57 -16.26 5.89
C ASN A 407 12.19 -17.72 5.66
N LEU A 408 13.05 -18.67 6.04
CA LEU A 408 12.78 -20.10 6.03
C LEU A 408 11.56 -20.42 6.89
N GLY A 409 11.57 -19.98 8.15
CA GLY A 409 10.48 -20.23 9.09
C GLY A 409 9.15 -19.64 8.63
N THR A 410 9.18 -18.44 8.06
CA THR A 410 7.99 -17.80 7.49
C THR A 410 7.48 -18.56 6.25
N SER A 411 8.38 -19.07 5.40
CA SER A 411 8.01 -19.88 4.23
C SER A 411 7.39 -21.22 4.63
N LEU A 412 7.99 -21.93 5.59
CA LEU A 412 7.47 -23.19 6.14
C LEU A 412 6.09 -22.99 6.80
N MET A 413 5.89 -21.89 7.52
CA MET A 413 4.60 -21.57 8.13
C MET A 413 3.49 -21.37 7.08
N GLN A 414 3.81 -20.76 5.94
CA GLN A 414 2.86 -20.62 4.82
C GLN A 414 2.65 -21.92 4.06
N ALA A 415 3.65 -22.81 4.05
CA ALA A 415 3.52 -24.16 3.50
C ALA A 415 2.72 -25.12 4.42
N GLY A 416 2.32 -24.70 5.63
CA GLY A 416 1.63 -25.54 6.62
C GLY A 416 2.55 -26.47 7.40
N GLN A 417 3.86 -26.35 7.21
CA GLN A 417 4.91 -27.12 7.88
C GLN A 417 5.26 -26.47 9.24
N LEU A 418 4.32 -26.56 10.19
CA LEU A 418 4.37 -25.76 11.42
C LEU A 418 5.52 -26.12 12.36
N ASP A 419 5.82 -27.41 12.54
CA ASP A 419 6.89 -27.85 13.47
C ASP A 419 8.27 -27.36 13.00
N GLU A 420 8.54 -27.46 11.69
CA GLU A 420 9.79 -27.02 11.07
C GLU A 420 9.87 -25.49 11.05
N ALA A 421 8.73 -24.81 10.84
CA ALA A 421 8.63 -23.36 10.92
C ALA A 421 8.96 -22.83 12.31
N ILE A 422 8.41 -23.44 13.36
CA ILE A 422 8.67 -23.10 14.77
C ILE A 422 10.16 -23.18 15.05
N ALA A 423 10.82 -24.29 14.67
CA ALA A 423 12.25 -24.46 14.91
C ALA A 423 13.11 -23.39 14.21
N ALA A 424 12.79 -23.02 12.97
CA ALA A 424 13.51 -21.97 12.24
C ALA A 424 13.27 -20.57 12.83
N LEU A 425 12.02 -20.27 13.22
CA LEU A 425 11.67 -19.00 13.85
C LEU A 425 12.28 -18.86 15.26
N GLU A 426 12.43 -19.94 16.00
CA GLU A 426 13.15 -19.95 17.29
C GLU A 426 14.62 -19.59 17.11
N ARG A 427 15.31 -20.21 16.14
CA ARG A 427 16.71 -19.86 15.81
C ARG A 427 16.85 -18.38 15.44
N ALA A 428 15.93 -17.87 14.63
CA ALA A 428 15.88 -16.45 14.27
C ALA A 428 15.61 -15.54 15.49
N ALA A 429 14.72 -15.94 16.40
CA ALA A 429 14.35 -15.18 17.59
C ALA A 429 15.46 -15.13 18.65
N THR A 430 16.28 -16.19 18.76
CA THR A 430 17.42 -16.26 19.69
C THR A 430 18.72 -15.70 19.13
N SER A 431 18.73 -15.29 17.86
CA SER A 431 19.92 -14.76 17.20
C SER A 431 20.41 -13.42 17.78
N THR A 432 21.66 -13.06 17.47
CA THR A 432 22.26 -11.74 17.73
C THR A 432 21.84 -10.67 16.72
N GLY A 433 20.82 -10.95 15.88
CA GLY A 433 20.31 -10.03 14.86
C GLY A 433 19.64 -8.76 15.44
N SER A 434 19.12 -7.92 14.53
CA SER A 434 18.47 -6.67 14.92
C SER A 434 17.27 -6.91 15.85
N ALA A 435 16.99 -5.96 16.75
CA ALA A 435 15.82 -6.03 17.63
C ALA A 435 14.50 -6.18 16.85
N GLU A 436 14.43 -5.59 15.65
CA GLU A 436 13.30 -5.74 14.74
C GLU A 436 13.16 -7.14 14.17
N LEU A 437 14.26 -7.77 13.72
CA LEU A 437 14.21 -9.14 13.23
C LEU A 437 13.79 -10.11 14.33
N ARG A 438 14.32 -9.94 15.54
CA ARG A 438 13.91 -10.76 16.70
C ARG A 438 12.44 -10.57 17.04
N TYR A 439 11.93 -9.34 16.98
CA TYR A 439 10.50 -9.06 17.17
C TYR A 439 9.66 -9.77 16.10
N ASN A 440 10.00 -9.63 14.81
CA ASN A 440 9.27 -10.26 13.71
C ASN A 440 9.31 -11.79 13.82
N ALA A 441 10.45 -12.37 14.21
CA ALA A 441 10.60 -13.79 14.45
C ALA A 441 9.72 -14.27 15.61
N LEU A 442 9.71 -13.57 16.75
CA LEU A 442 8.86 -13.89 17.90
C LEU A 442 7.36 -13.74 17.59
N TYR A 443 7.00 -12.73 16.80
CA TYR A 443 5.62 -12.53 16.36
C TYR A 443 5.14 -13.68 15.46
N ASN A 444 5.94 -14.05 14.45
CA ASN A 444 5.62 -15.18 13.58
C ASN A 444 5.67 -16.51 14.33
N LEU A 445 6.56 -16.66 15.32
CA LEU A 445 6.63 -17.83 16.20
C LEU A 445 5.33 -17.99 17.00
N GLY A 446 4.83 -16.90 17.59
CA GLY A 446 3.55 -16.89 18.29
C GLY A 446 2.38 -17.28 17.37
N LEU A 447 2.42 -16.83 16.11
CA LEU A 447 1.42 -17.18 15.10
C LEU A 447 1.51 -18.66 14.68
N ALA A 448 2.72 -19.19 14.52
CA ALA A 448 2.94 -20.60 14.21
C ALA A 448 2.39 -21.49 15.33
N TYR A 449 2.65 -21.15 16.60
CA TYR A 449 2.07 -21.84 17.75
C TYR A 449 0.53 -21.71 17.82
N LEU A 450 -0.06 -20.57 17.45
CA LEU A 450 -1.53 -20.44 17.36
C LEU A 450 -2.13 -21.38 16.31
N ARG A 451 -1.50 -21.46 15.13
CA ARG A 451 -1.94 -22.38 14.07
C ARG A 451 -1.82 -23.83 14.54
N GLN A 452 -0.69 -24.17 15.16
CA GLN A 452 -0.45 -25.51 15.71
C GLN A 452 -1.48 -25.87 16.77
N ALA A 453 -1.85 -24.93 17.66
CA ALA A 453 -2.88 -25.14 18.68
C ALA A 453 -4.27 -25.40 18.07
N ARG A 454 -4.62 -24.75 16.97
CA ARG A 454 -5.91 -24.99 16.29
C ARG A 454 -5.99 -26.38 15.67
N ASP A 455 -4.88 -26.87 15.14
CA ASP A 455 -4.80 -28.16 14.45
C ASP A 455 -4.48 -29.33 15.41
N ALA A 456 -4.06 -29.01 16.65
CA ALA A 456 -3.71 -29.99 17.67
C ALA A 456 -4.93 -30.66 18.31
N LYS A 457 -4.72 -31.89 18.79
CA LYS A 457 -5.69 -32.61 19.62
C LYS A 457 -5.87 -31.91 20.98
N ALA A 458 -7.04 -32.06 21.60
CA ALA A 458 -7.44 -31.33 22.82
C ALA A 458 -6.43 -31.43 23.98
N ASP A 459 -5.70 -32.54 24.09
CA ASP A 459 -4.63 -32.76 25.08
C ASP A 459 -3.39 -31.88 24.85
N GLN A 460 -3.12 -31.48 23.61
CA GLN A 460 -1.97 -30.69 23.21
C GLN A 460 -2.31 -29.19 23.00
N GLN A 461 -3.59 -28.85 22.83
CA GLN A 461 -4.05 -27.47 22.60
C GLN A 461 -3.61 -26.50 23.71
N THR A 462 -3.80 -26.88 24.97
CA THR A 462 -3.47 -26.02 26.13
C THR A 462 -1.98 -25.67 26.16
N SER A 463 -1.10 -26.61 25.79
CA SER A 463 0.34 -26.38 25.73
C SER A 463 0.72 -25.47 24.57
N ALA A 464 0.16 -25.70 23.38
CA ALA A 464 0.44 -24.87 22.20
C ALA A 464 -0.06 -23.43 22.36
N TYR A 465 -1.23 -23.21 22.96
CA TYR A 465 -1.70 -21.87 23.34
C TYR A 465 -0.80 -21.20 24.38
N ALA A 466 -0.24 -21.96 25.32
CA ALA A 466 0.72 -21.43 26.28
C ALA A 466 2.02 -20.97 25.60
N SER A 467 2.60 -21.77 24.69
CA SER A 467 3.80 -21.40 23.92
C SER A 467 3.55 -20.17 23.04
N SER A 468 2.36 -20.07 22.44
CA SER A 468 1.97 -18.89 21.68
C SER A 468 1.92 -17.62 22.54
N ALA A 469 1.24 -17.67 23.67
CA ALA A 469 1.15 -16.54 24.60
C ALA A 469 2.54 -16.12 25.10
N GLU A 470 3.44 -17.06 25.34
CA GLU A 470 4.82 -16.77 25.73
C GLU A 470 5.61 -16.07 24.62
N ALA A 471 5.50 -16.53 23.37
CA ALA A 471 6.17 -15.90 22.22
C ALA A 471 5.69 -14.46 22.02
N TYR A 472 4.38 -14.19 22.10
CA TYR A 472 3.85 -12.83 22.01
C TYR A 472 4.23 -11.95 23.19
N LYS A 473 4.28 -12.51 24.41
CA LYS A 473 4.78 -11.80 25.58
C LYS A 473 6.24 -11.36 25.38
N ARG A 474 7.10 -12.23 24.85
CA ARG A 474 8.49 -11.90 24.51
C ARG A 474 8.57 -10.86 23.39
N ALA A 475 7.68 -10.92 22.39
CA ALA A 475 7.60 -9.89 21.35
C ALA A 475 7.21 -8.51 21.94
N LEU A 476 6.23 -8.47 22.84
CA LEU A 476 5.78 -7.25 23.53
C LEU A 476 6.84 -6.67 24.47
N GLN A 477 7.73 -7.49 25.02
CA GLN A 477 8.89 -6.98 25.77
C GLN A 477 9.86 -6.19 24.88
N LEU A 478 9.99 -6.55 23.60
CA LEU A 478 10.77 -5.79 22.63
C LEU A 478 10.03 -4.56 22.11
N ARG A 479 8.71 -4.66 21.90
CA ARG A 479 7.85 -3.58 21.43
C ARG A 479 6.50 -3.53 22.17
N PRO A 480 6.41 -2.81 23.31
CA PRO A 480 5.20 -2.79 24.12
C PRO A 480 3.98 -2.11 23.49
N SER A 481 4.19 -1.24 22.49
CA SER A 481 3.13 -0.47 21.82
C SER A 481 2.46 -1.22 20.66
N GLU A 482 2.91 -2.42 20.33
CA GLU A 482 2.40 -3.18 19.18
C GLU A 482 1.03 -3.82 19.48
N VAL A 483 -0.02 -3.16 18.98
CA VAL A 483 -1.42 -3.53 19.24
C VAL A 483 -1.73 -4.95 18.73
N ALA A 484 -1.20 -5.33 17.57
CA ALA A 484 -1.42 -6.66 16.99
C ALA A 484 -0.83 -7.78 17.86
N ALA A 485 0.37 -7.57 18.42
CA ALA A 485 1.00 -8.53 19.33
C ALA A 485 0.22 -8.63 20.65
N LYS A 486 -0.32 -7.51 21.15
CA LYS A 486 -1.17 -7.48 22.35
C LYS A 486 -2.47 -8.26 22.14
N TRP A 487 -3.15 -8.02 21.02
CA TRP A 487 -4.36 -8.76 20.65
C TRP A 487 -4.11 -10.26 20.57
N ASN A 488 -3.05 -10.68 19.87
CA ASN A 488 -2.75 -12.10 19.74
C ASN A 488 -2.31 -12.75 21.06
N TYR A 489 -1.63 -12.01 21.95
CA TYR A 489 -1.35 -12.45 23.31
C TYR A 489 -2.63 -12.70 24.12
N GLU A 490 -3.58 -11.77 24.06
CA GLU A 490 -4.89 -11.88 24.71
C GLU A 490 -5.67 -13.09 24.17
N LEU A 491 -5.73 -13.24 22.85
CA LEU A 491 -6.36 -14.39 22.19
C LEU A 491 -5.74 -15.72 22.62
N ALA A 492 -4.42 -15.85 22.58
CA ALA A 492 -3.72 -17.07 23.00
C ALA A 492 -3.98 -17.39 24.49
N SER A 493 -4.04 -16.37 25.34
CA SER A 493 -4.30 -16.51 26.77
C SER A 493 -5.74 -16.93 27.07
N GLU A 494 -6.71 -16.38 26.33
CA GLU A 494 -8.12 -16.73 26.47
C GLU A 494 -8.38 -18.18 26.03
N GLU A 495 -7.87 -18.57 24.86
CA GLU A 495 -8.02 -19.93 24.34
C GLU A 495 -7.31 -20.96 25.22
N LYS A 496 -6.15 -20.61 25.80
CA LYS A 496 -5.51 -21.44 26.84
C LYS A 496 -6.44 -21.69 28.03
N SER A 497 -7.14 -20.65 28.51
CA SER A 497 -8.08 -20.76 29.64
C SER A 497 -9.25 -21.68 29.27
N LYS A 498 -9.86 -21.48 28.08
CA LYS A 498 -10.95 -22.33 27.57
C LYS A 498 -10.54 -23.79 27.42
N SER A 499 -9.36 -24.03 26.83
CA SER A 499 -8.80 -25.37 26.63
C SER A 499 -8.49 -26.08 27.96
N SER A 500 -8.06 -25.34 28.99
CA SER A 500 -7.86 -25.89 30.34
C SER A 500 -9.16 -26.18 31.10
N GLY A 501 -10.27 -25.57 30.71
CA GLY A 501 -11.59 -25.69 31.36
C GLY A 501 -12.48 -26.84 30.86
N GLY A 502 -12.02 -27.63 29.88
CA GLY A 502 -12.81 -28.68 29.22
C GLY A 502 -13.11 -29.95 30.04
N GLY A 503 -12.74 -30.02 31.31
CA GLY A 503 -12.86 -31.24 32.13
C GLY A 503 -13.69 -31.16 33.42
N ALA A 504 -14.19 -29.99 33.83
CA ALA A 504 -14.80 -29.83 35.17
C ALA A 504 -16.21 -29.21 35.19
N SER A 505 -16.82 -28.96 34.03
CA SER A 505 -18.04 -28.15 33.95
C SER A 505 -19.37 -28.93 34.06
N GLN A 506 -19.34 -30.25 34.31
CA GLN A 506 -20.56 -31.08 34.42
C GLN A 506 -20.82 -31.68 35.81
N GLN A 507 -19.96 -31.46 36.81
CA GLN A 507 -20.18 -31.98 38.17
C GLN A 507 -20.31 -30.90 39.26
N GLN A 508 -20.06 -29.62 38.97
CA GLN A 508 -20.14 -28.55 39.97
C GLN A 508 -21.45 -27.74 39.98
N GLN A 509 -22.39 -28.02 39.08
CA GLN A 509 -23.74 -27.41 39.11
C GLN A 509 -24.78 -28.19 39.92
N GLN A 510 -24.45 -29.36 40.48
CA GLN A 510 -25.37 -30.14 41.33
C GLN A 510 -25.03 -30.15 42.83
N GLN A 511 -23.91 -29.56 43.27
CA GLN A 511 -23.53 -29.55 44.70
C GLN A 511 -23.67 -28.19 45.42
N GLN A 512 -24.04 -27.11 44.74
CA GLN A 512 -24.25 -25.80 45.41
C GLN A 512 -25.65 -25.57 46.00
N GLN A 513 -26.53 -26.59 46.03
CA GLN A 513 -27.84 -26.50 46.72
C GLN A 513 -27.90 -27.19 48.08
N GLN A 514 -26.83 -27.83 48.56
CA GLN A 514 -26.78 -28.42 49.90
C GLN A 514 -25.46 -28.12 50.59
N GLU A 515 -25.26 -26.88 51.04
CA GLU A 515 -24.40 -26.58 52.20
C GLU A 515 -24.63 -25.14 52.66
N LYS A 516 -25.79 -24.92 53.30
CA LYS A 516 -25.95 -23.86 54.29
C LYS A 516 -25.95 -24.53 55.67
N GLN A 517 -24.80 -24.55 56.35
CA GLN A 517 -24.72 -24.45 57.81
C GLN A 517 -23.26 -24.31 58.31
N GLN A 518 -22.99 -23.12 58.86
CA GLN A 518 -22.00 -22.77 59.89
C GLN A 518 -20.51 -22.55 59.55
N PRO A 519 -19.82 -21.66 60.33
CA PRO A 519 -18.93 -20.64 59.77
C PRO A 519 -17.45 -20.85 60.14
N LYS A 520 -16.53 -20.39 59.27
CA LYS A 520 -15.16 -20.02 59.67
C LYS A 520 -14.66 -18.75 58.97
N SER A 521 -14.47 -17.75 59.83
CA SER A 521 -13.66 -16.52 59.80
C SER A 521 -12.58 -16.36 58.73
N GLY A 522 -12.51 -15.14 58.16
CA GLY A 522 -11.22 -14.56 57.73
C GLY A 522 -11.17 -13.67 56.48
N ALA A 523 -12.29 -13.35 55.82
CA ALA A 523 -12.26 -12.53 54.60
C ALA A 523 -13.13 -11.27 54.72
N LEU A 524 -12.59 -10.14 54.25
CA LEU A 524 -13.25 -8.83 54.20
C LEU A 524 -14.66 -8.97 53.58
N ASP A 525 -15.67 -8.47 54.29
CA ASP A 525 -17.07 -8.61 53.85
C ASP A 525 -17.31 -7.81 52.56
N LYS A 526 -18.13 -8.37 51.66
CA LYS A 526 -18.38 -7.84 50.31
C LYS A 526 -18.88 -6.38 50.35
N ARG A 527 -19.60 -6.02 51.41
CA ARG A 527 -20.04 -4.65 51.69
C ARG A 527 -18.91 -3.70 52.06
N GLN A 528 -17.89 -4.17 52.77
CA GLN A 528 -16.70 -3.37 53.09
C GLN A 528 -15.84 -3.13 51.84
N ALA A 529 -15.75 -4.12 50.94
CA ALA A 529 -15.07 -3.95 49.65
C ALA A 529 -15.80 -2.95 48.73
N GLU A 530 -17.13 -3.01 48.66
CA GLU A 530 -17.95 -2.05 47.92
C GLU A 530 -17.85 -0.62 48.51
N GLN A 531 -17.79 -0.49 49.84
CA GLN A 531 -17.59 0.80 50.48
C GLN A 531 -16.21 1.39 50.16
N LEU A 532 -15.14 0.59 50.18
CA LEU A 532 -13.78 1.04 49.83
C LEU A 532 -13.65 1.44 48.35
N LEU A 533 -14.29 0.70 47.44
CA LEU A 533 -14.35 1.07 46.01
C LEU A 533 -15.14 2.37 45.80
N SER A 534 -16.24 2.54 46.54
CA SER A 534 -17.05 3.77 46.45
C SER A 534 -16.34 5.00 47.04
N SER A 535 -15.50 4.83 48.07
CA SER A 535 -14.72 5.93 48.63
C SER A 535 -13.55 6.30 47.71
N ALA A 536 -12.87 5.32 47.10
CA ALA A 536 -11.79 5.56 46.15
C ALA A 536 -12.29 6.31 44.89
N GLN A 537 -13.47 5.95 44.37
CA GLN A 537 -14.08 6.67 43.24
C GLN A 537 -14.48 8.12 43.58
N ARG A 538 -14.82 8.41 44.84
CA ARG A 538 -15.13 9.78 45.28
C ARG A 538 -13.86 10.62 45.39
N GLU A 539 -12.79 10.07 45.94
CA GLU A 539 -11.49 10.75 45.99
C GLU A 539 -10.94 11.05 44.58
N GLU A 540 -11.06 10.12 43.63
CA GLU A 540 -10.64 10.38 42.24
C GLU A 540 -11.43 11.51 41.58
N ARG A 541 -12.75 11.57 41.82
CA ARG A 541 -13.60 12.65 41.31
C ARG A 541 -13.24 14.00 41.92
N ASP A 542 -12.96 14.05 43.22
CA ASP A 542 -12.58 15.29 43.90
C ASP A 542 -11.19 15.79 43.46
N VAL A 543 -10.26 14.87 43.18
CA VAL A 543 -8.94 15.21 42.62
C VAL A 543 -9.07 15.71 41.18
N GLN A 544 -9.92 15.11 40.35
CA GLN A 544 -10.20 15.60 38.99
C GLN A 544 -10.90 16.97 38.99
N ALA A 545 -11.84 17.19 39.91
CA ALA A 545 -12.53 18.47 40.06
C ALA A 545 -11.58 19.59 40.55
N LYS A 546 -10.61 19.29 41.43
CA LYS A 546 -9.56 20.24 41.82
C LYS A 546 -8.65 20.59 40.64
N LYS A 547 -8.22 19.61 39.85
CA LYS A 547 -7.40 19.86 38.64
C LYS A 547 -8.12 20.70 37.58
N GLN A 548 -9.44 20.59 37.47
CA GLN A 548 -10.23 21.44 36.57
C GLN A 548 -10.40 22.88 37.06
N LYS A 549 -10.36 23.12 38.38
CA LYS A 549 -10.37 24.47 38.96
C LYS A 549 -9.02 25.19 38.86
N GLU A 550 -7.91 24.46 38.92
CA GLU A 550 -6.56 25.03 38.75
C GLU A 550 -6.24 25.46 37.31
N ASN A 551 -6.94 24.91 36.31
CA ASN A 551 -6.69 25.18 34.88
C ASN A 551 -7.68 26.17 34.23
N GLN A 552 -8.43 26.96 35.01
CA GLN A 552 -9.22 28.06 34.44
C GLN A 552 -8.35 29.32 34.29
N PRO A 553 -8.14 29.84 33.07
CA PRO A 553 -7.47 31.12 32.89
C PRO A 553 -8.32 32.25 33.48
N GLU A 554 -7.70 33.13 34.28
CA GLU A 554 -8.34 34.31 34.84
C GLU A 554 -8.94 35.18 33.72
N ARG A 555 -10.21 35.55 33.86
CA ARG A 555 -10.87 36.47 32.94
C ARG A 555 -10.26 37.87 33.08
N PRO A 556 -9.93 38.57 31.98
CA PRO A 556 -9.51 39.96 32.07
C PRO A 556 -10.69 40.83 32.52
N PRO A 557 -10.43 41.96 33.21
CA PRO A 557 -11.47 42.86 33.66
C PRO A 557 -12.16 43.52 32.45
N ALA A 558 -13.49 43.64 32.54
CA ALA A 558 -14.32 44.30 31.56
C ALA A 558 -13.86 45.76 31.35
N GLY A 559 -13.41 46.07 30.14
CA GLY A 559 -13.08 47.40 29.65
C GLY A 559 -13.92 47.74 28.42
N LYS A 560 -14.53 48.92 28.47
CA LYS A 560 -15.57 49.44 27.57
C LYS A 560 -15.12 49.81 26.15
N ASP A 561 -16.18 49.83 25.34
CA ASP A 561 -16.53 50.74 24.24
C ASP A 561 -15.80 50.60 22.90
N TRP A 562 -16.66 50.80 21.88
CA TRP A 562 -16.54 50.77 20.42
C TRP A 562 -16.39 49.40 19.73
#